data_AF-A0AAP8KST5-F1
#
_entry.id   AF-A0AAP8KST5-F1
#
_cell.length_a   1.000
_cell.length_b   1.000
_cell.length_c   1.000
_cell.angle_alpha   90.00
_cell.angle_beta   90.00
_cell.angle_gamma   90.00
#
_symmetry.space_group_name_H-M   'P 1'
#
loop_
_entity.id
_entity.type
_entity.pdbx_description
1 polymer ?
#
loop_
_entity_poly.entity_id
_entity_poly.type
_entity_poly.pdbx_seq_one_letter_code
_entity_poly.pdbx_strand_id
1 'polypeptide(L)'
;MSGSVHWKKDGYENQIPWIENQISSIDSNTSQPHFYIAAGELENKPLLTANRRLYKALKEKGYRITYEEFQGGHDGVWWREKLFDGLKALKHTKTTL
;
A
#
# COMPACT_ATOMS: atom_id res chain seq x y z
N MET A 1 -1.39 0.15 6.54
CA MET A 1 -0.30 0.74 7.35
C MET A 1 0.67 -0.38 7.66
N SER A 2 1.97 -0.16 7.44
CA SER A 2 3.06 -1.15 7.61
C SER A 2 2.69 -2.55 7.13
N GLY A 3 2.11 -2.64 5.92
CA GLY A 3 1.51 -3.87 5.43
C GLY A 3 2.56 -4.96 5.25
N SER A 4 2.22 -6.20 5.62
CA SER A 4 3.08 -7.39 5.46
C SER A 4 3.14 -7.88 4.01
N VAL A 5 3.29 -6.97 3.06
CA VAL A 5 3.25 -7.23 1.61
C VAL A 5 4.57 -7.77 1.06
N HIS A 6 5.57 -7.90 1.92
CA HIS A 6 6.79 -8.68 1.67
C HIS A 6 6.52 -10.20 1.72
N TRP A 7 5.39 -10.62 2.31
CA TRP A 7 4.96 -12.00 2.32
C TRP A 7 4.62 -12.49 0.91
N LYS A 8 4.91 -13.76 0.65
CA LYS A 8 4.53 -14.46 -0.58
C LYS A 8 3.93 -15.82 -0.24
N LYS A 9 3.09 -16.33 -1.15
CA LYS A 9 2.55 -17.70 -1.05
C LYS A 9 3.70 -18.73 -1.13
N ASP A 10 3.56 -19.82 -0.38
CA ASP A 10 4.50 -20.94 -0.43
C ASP A 10 4.61 -21.53 -1.84
N GLY A 11 5.83 -21.91 -2.23
CA GLY A 11 6.13 -22.40 -3.58
C GLY A 11 6.07 -21.33 -4.67
N TYR A 12 6.00 -20.04 -4.33
CA TYR A 12 6.07 -18.98 -5.33
C TYR A 12 7.52 -18.73 -5.79
N GLU A 13 7.77 -19.02 -7.07
CA GLU A 13 9.10 -19.04 -7.70
C GLU A 13 9.25 -18.10 -8.91
N ASN A 14 8.30 -17.19 -9.15
CA ASN A 14 8.42 -16.25 -10.27
C ASN A 14 9.53 -15.23 -10.05
N GLN A 15 10.07 -14.74 -11.18
CA GLN A 15 11.05 -13.64 -11.19
C GLN A 15 10.47 -12.32 -10.66
N ILE A 16 9.19 -12.07 -10.95
CA ILE A 16 8.47 -10.88 -10.45
C ILE A 16 8.01 -11.18 -9.02
N PRO A 17 8.29 -10.30 -8.04
CA PRO A 17 7.87 -10.55 -6.66
C PRO A 17 6.34 -10.64 -6.53
N TRP A 18 5.89 -11.38 -5.52
CA TRP A 18 4.50 -11.84 -5.41
C TRP A 18 3.47 -10.73 -5.54
N ILE A 19 3.64 -9.64 -4.78
CA ILE A 19 2.64 -8.58 -4.73
C ILE A 19 2.55 -7.82 -6.06
N GLU A 20 3.67 -7.52 -6.71
CA GLU A 20 3.67 -6.89 -8.04
C GLU A 20 2.98 -7.78 -9.09
N ASN A 21 3.20 -9.10 -9.01
CA ASN A 21 2.52 -10.04 -9.89
C ASN A 21 1.00 -10.14 -9.62
N GLN A 22 0.58 -9.98 -8.37
CA GLN A 22 -0.85 -9.89 -8.05
C GLN A 22 -1.46 -8.59 -8.58
N ILE A 23 -0.76 -7.46 -8.46
CA ILE A 23 -1.27 -6.19 -8.97
C ILE A 23 -1.30 -6.16 -10.50
N SER A 24 -0.28 -6.72 -11.17
CA SER A 24 -0.20 -6.75 -12.63
C SER A 24 -1.32 -7.58 -13.27
N SER A 25 -1.81 -8.62 -12.58
CA SER A 25 -2.88 -9.50 -13.07
C SER A 25 -4.30 -8.96 -12.86
N ILE A 26 -4.47 -7.85 -12.13
CA ILE A 26 -5.78 -7.23 -11.94
C ILE A 26 -6.28 -6.66 -13.28
N ASP A 27 -7.52 -7.00 -13.63
CA ASP A 27 -8.25 -6.46 -14.77
C ASP A 27 -8.49 -4.95 -14.59
N SER A 28 -8.13 -4.17 -15.62
CA SER A 28 -8.30 -2.73 -15.66
C SER A 28 -9.77 -2.28 -15.57
N ASN A 29 -10.73 -3.17 -15.86
CA ASN A 29 -12.17 -2.89 -15.76
C ASN A 29 -12.73 -3.05 -14.33
N THR A 30 -11.89 -3.44 -13.37
CA THR A 30 -12.31 -3.52 -11.96
C THR A 30 -12.53 -2.13 -11.36
N SER A 31 -13.40 -2.05 -10.35
CA SER A 31 -13.58 -0.81 -9.58
C SER A 31 -12.21 -0.32 -9.08
N GLN A 32 -11.95 0.98 -9.21
CA GLN A 32 -10.70 1.60 -8.79
C GLN A 32 -10.85 2.23 -7.40
N PRO A 33 -10.64 1.47 -6.30
CA PRO A 33 -10.67 2.06 -4.97
C PRO A 33 -9.54 3.07 -4.81
N HIS A 34 -9.74 3.99 -3.87
CA HIS A 34 -8.68 4.86 -3.40
C HIS A 34 -7.89 4.12 -2.31
N PHE A 35 -6.57 4.08 -2.43
CA PHE A 35 -5.70 3.44 -1.44
C PHE A 35 -5.03 4.48 -0.54
N TYR A 36 -4.90 4.14 0.73
CA TYR A 36 -4.00 4.82 1.66
C TYR A 36 -2.93 3.84 2.13
N ILE A 37 -1.66 4.16 1.85
CA ILE A 37 -0.50 3.33 2.17
C ILE A 37 0.46 4.18 3.00
N ALA A 38 0.74 3.72 4.22
CA ALA A 38 1.71 4.33 5.11
C ALA A 38 2.71 3.25 5.57
N ALA A 39 4.01 3.55 5.52
CA ALA A 39 5.07 2.67 6.01
C ALA A 39 6.14 3.48 6.76
N GLY A 40 6.66 2.92 7.86
CA GLY A 40 7.69 3.59 8.64
C GLY A 40 9.07 3.47 7.99
N GLU A 41 9.88 4.53 8.05
CA GLU A 41 11.27 4.51 7.58
C GLU A 41 12.19 3.63 8.44
N LEU A 42 11.81 3.41 9.71
CA LEU A 42 12.53 2.57 10.67
C LEU A 42 12.05 1.11 10.69
N GLU A 43 11.17 0.74 9.77
CA GLU A 43 10.73 -0.64 9.54
C GLU A 43 11.90 -1.52 9.06
N ASN A 44 11.74 -2.84 9.16
CA ASN A 44 12.72 -3.72 8.53
C ASN A 44 12.75 -3.52 6.99
N LYS A 45 13.95 -3.67 6.40
CA LYS A 45 14.17 -3.41 4.97
C LYS A 45 13.21 -4.18 4.06
N PRO A 46 12.92 -5.48 4.27
CA PRO A 46 11.95 -6.20 3.45
C PRO A 46 10.56 -5.56 3.42
N LEU A 47 10.05 -5.15 4.59
CA LEU A 47 8.72 -4.55 4.70
C LEU A 47 8.64 -3.20 4.00
N LEU A 48 9.59 -2.29 4.26
CA LEU A 48 9.61 -0.98 3.61
C LEU A 48 9.77 -1.10 2.09
N THR A 49 10.69 -1.97 1.65
CA THR A 49 10.91 -2.23 0.22
C THR A 49 9.64 -2.77 -0.46
N ALA A 50 8.92 -3.68 0.19
CA ALA A 50 7.70 -4.25 -0.36
C ALA A 50 6.54 -3.24 -0.41
N ASN A 51 6.41 -2.35 0.59
CA ASN A 51 5.39 -1.29 0.55
C ASN A 51 5.68 -0.26 -0.57
N ARG A 52 6.95 0.10 -0.79
CA ARG A 52 7.37 0.93 -1.94
C ARG A 52 7.03 0.28 -3.29
N ARG A 53 7.26 -1.02 -3.41
CA ARG A 53 6.92 -1.82 -4.61
C ARG A 53 5.42 -1.89 -4.85
N LEU A 54 4.63 -2.14 -3.81
CA LEU A 54 3.16 -2.11 -3.88
C LEU A 54 2.66 -0.74 -4.36
N TYR A 55 3.15 0.35 -3.77
CA TYR A 55 2.79 1.70 -4.20
C TYR A 55 3.07 1.91 -5.68
N LYS A 56 4.28 1.55 -6.14
CA LYS A 56 4.67 1.68 -7.54
C LYS A 56 3.74 0.87 -8.47
N ALA A 57 3.50 -0.40 -8.15
CA ALA A 57 2.66 -1.28 -8.97
C ALA A 57 1.21 -0.77 -9.08
N LEU A 58 0.63 -0.31 -7.97
CA LEU A 58 -0.72 0.28 -7.96
C LEU A 58 -0.77 1.59 -8.75
N LYS A 59 0.27 2.44 -8.63
CA LYS A 59 0.34 3.70 -9.36
C LYS A 59 0.44 3.47 -10.87
N GLU A 60 1.23 2.50 -11.29
CA GLU A 60 1.37 2.11 -12.71
C GLU A 60 0.05 1.55 -13.29
N LYS A 61 -0.79 0.92 -12.45
CA LYS A 61 -2.14 0.49 -12.81
C LYS A 61 -3.18 1.61 -12.84
N GLY A 62 -2.82 2.83 -12.43
CA GLY A 62 -3.71 4.00 -12.48
C GLY A 62 -4.61 4.17 -11.26
N TYR A 63 -4.38 3.43 -10.16
CA TYR A 63 -5.17 3.63 -8.94
C TYR A 63 -4.88 4.99 -8.29
N ARG A 64 -5.91 5.60 -7.71
CA ARG A 64 -5.75 6.77 -6.84
C ARG A 64 -5.16 6.33 -5.51
N ILE A 65 -4.00 6.86 -5.15
CA ILE A 65 -3.26 6.43 -3.96
C ILE A 65 -2.73 7.64 -3.21
N THR A 66 -2.91 7.63 -1.89
CA THR A 66 -2.14 8.45 -0.95
C THR A 66 -1.05 7.56 -0.35
N TYR A 67 0.21 7.91 -0.59
CA TYR A 67 1.38 7.19 -0.07
C TYR A 67 2.19 8.10 0.83
N GLU A 68 2.58 7.59 1.99
CA GLU A 68 3.45 8.30 2.92
C GLU A 68 4.46 7.36 3.59
N GLU A 69 5.66 7.90 3.80
CA GLU A 69 6.66 7.32 4.68
C GLU A 69 6.78 8.22 5.91
N PHE A 70 6.83 7.62 7.11
CA PHE A 70 6.88 8.37 8.36
C PHE A 70 8.12 7.99 9.18
N GLN A 71 8.59 8.93 10.02
CA GLN A 71 9.78 8.78 10.88
C GLN A 71 9.51 7.87 12.09
N GLY A 72 9.06 6.64 11.82
CA GLY A 72 8.67 5.65 12.81
C GLY A 72 8.85 4.23 12.29
N GLY A 73 8.46 3.24 13.11
CA GLY A 73 8.61 1.81 12.80
C GLY A 73 7.32 1.01 12.99
N HIS A 74 7.48 -0.29 13.24
CA HIS A 74 6.39 -1.27 13.33
C HIS A 74 5.64 -1.20 14.68
N ASP A 75 5.03 -0.05 14.98
CA ASP A 75 4.48 0.23 16.30
C ASP A 75 3.09 0.89 16.24
N GLY A 76 2.21 0.46 17.16
CA GLY A 76 0.86 0.98 17.32
C GLY A 76 0.79 2.48 17.66
N VAL A 77 1.82 3.05 18.28
CA VAL A 77 1.94 4.49 18.55
C VAL A 77 1.87 5.29 17.25
N TRP A 78 2.63 4.87 16.24
CA TRP A 78 2.61 5.49 14.92
C TRP A 78 1.32 5.17 14.19
N TRP A 79 0.90 3.90 14.18
CA TRP A 79 -0.29 3.48 13.43
C TRP A 79 -1.58 4.15 13.89
N ARG A 80 -1.70 4.50 15.18
CA ARG A 80 -2.86 5.24 15.69
C ARG A 80 -3.03 6.57 14.95
N GLU A 81 -1.96 7.34 14.78
CA GLU A 81 -2.01 8.61 14.05
C GLU A 81 -2.33 8.38 12.56
N LYS A 82 -1.60 7.44 11.95
CA LYS A 82 -1.74 7.09 10.53
C LYS A 82 -3.14 6.58 10.18
N LEU A 83 -3.83 5.94 11.13
CA LEU A 83 -5.22 5.53 10.96
C LEU A 83 -6.13 6.74 10.74
N PHE A 84 -5.99 7.79 11.54
CA PHE A 84 -6.79 9.01 11.40
C PHE A 84 -6.46 9.75 10.11
N ASP A 85 -5.18 9.82 9.73
CA ASP A 85 -4.75 10.42 8.46
C ASP A 85 -5.35 9.66 7.28
N GLY A 86 -5.31 8.32 7.31
CA GLY A 86 -5.92 7.46 6.31
C GLY A 86 -7.43 7.68 6.20
N LEU A 87 -8.15 7.77 7.32
CA LEU A 87 -9.59 8.07 7.31
C LEU A 87 -9.90 9.42 6.69
N LYS A 88 -9.08 10.45 6.95
CA LYS A 88 -9.24 11.77 6.31
C LYS A 88 -8.98 11.69 4.80
N ALA A 89 -7.92 11.00 4.39
CA ALA A 89 -7.52 10.85 2.98
C ALA A 89 -8.55 10.05 2.16
N LEU A 90 -9.17 9.05 2.78
CA LEU A 90 -10.13 8.15 2.13
C LEU A 90 -11.59 8.61 2.25
N LYS A 91 -11.87 9.67 3.02
CA LYS A 91 -13.22 10.19 3.16
C LYS A 91 -13.75 10.58 1.78
N HIS A 92 -14.79 9.88 1.33
CA HIS A 92 -15.51 10.25 0.12
C HIS A 92 -16.09 11.66 0.27
N THR A 93 -15.55 12.63 -0.47
CA THR A 93 -16.32 13.81 -0.83
C THR A 93 -17.38 13.34 -1.82
N LYS A 94 -18.63 13.18 -1.37
CA LYS A 94 -19.75 13.27 -2.32
C LYS A 94 -19.61 14.63 -2.98
N THR A 95 -19.24 14.64 -4.26
CA THR A 95 -19.41 15.81 -5.10
C THR A 95 -20.92 16.00 -5.19
N THR A 96 -21.47 16.85 -4.32
CA THR A 96 -22.83 17.34 -4.48
C THR A 96 -22.79 18.24 -5.70
N LEU A 97 -23.33 17.74 -6.82
CA LEU A 97 -23.68 18.55 -7.97
C LEU A 97 -24.89 19.42 -7.63
#